data_AF-A0ABD4QD93-F1
#
_entry.id   AF-A0ABD4QD93-F1
#
_cell.length_a   1.000
_cell.length_b   1.000
_cell.length_c   1.000
_cell.angle_alpha   90.00
_cell.angle_beta   90.00
_cell.angle_gamma   90.00
#
_symmetry.space_group_name_H-M   'P 1'
#
loop_
_entity.id
_entity.type
_entity.pdbx_description
1 polymer ?
#
loop_
_entity_poly.entity_id
_entity_poly.type
_entity_poly.pdbx_seq_one_letter_code
_entity_poly.pdbx_strand_id
1 'polypeptide(L)'
;MKQNDENKHELLANEDILYEAIEQFFASSPFHEILNSAEALMTTSHSLASITTDVTEDDQSVYIEIQFPDHFVEGDIALEVKAQYLHLSVQEKIKTDTTSSYSSFTKTILMPAKVEETKMKSVWKDQTLRVTAPKQRAQ
;
A
#
# COMPACT_ATOMS: atom_id res chain seq x y z
N MET A 1 -18.95 58.75 -7.51
CA MET A 1 -18.29 57.54 -6.96
C MET A 1 -19.30 56.75 -6.14
N LYS A 2 -20.14 55.91 -6.76
CA LYS A 2 -21.12 55.02 -6.09
C LYS A 2 -21.52 53.86 -7.01
N GLN A 3 -20.56 53.02 -7.40
CA GLN A 3 -20.85 51.87 -8.28
C GLN A 3 -19.93 50.66 -8.03
N ASN A 4 -19.17 50.65 -6.94
CA ASN A 4 -18.12 49.64 -6.70
C ASN A 4 -18.39 48.71 -5.51
N ASP A 5 -19.42 49.00 -4.69
CA ASP A 5 -19.74 48.19 -3.50
C ASP A 5 -20.88 47.16 -3.76
N GLU A 6 -21.79 47.43 -4.69
CA GLU A 6 -22.90 46.51 -5.02
C GLU A 6 -22.40 45.26 -5.77
N ASN A 7 -21.44 45.41 -6.70
CA ASN A 7 -20.85 44.29 -7.44
C ASN A 7 -20.04 43.32 -6.55
N LYS A 8 -19.41 43.80 -5.48
CA LYS A 8 -18.65 42.94 -4.55
C LYS A 8 -19.56 42.09 -3.69
N HIS A 9 -20.71 42.63 -3.29
CA HIS A 9 -21.67 41.90 -2.46
C HIS A 9 -22.41 40.80 -3.24
N GLU A 10 -22.72 41.02 -4.52
CA GLU A 10 -23.28 39.98 -5.39
C GLU A 10 -22.27 38.87 -5.72
N LEU A 11 -20.99 39.18 -5.89
CA LEU A 11 -19.96 38.17 -6.15
C LEU A 11 -19.74 37.23 -4.95
N LEU A 12 -19.68 37.78 -3.74
CA LEU A 12 -19.54 36.98 -2.51
C LEU A 12 -20.77 36.09 -2.27
N ALA A 13 -21.98 36.62 -2.49
CA ALA A 13 -23.21 35.83 -2.35
C ALA A 13 -23.29 34.70 -3.39
N ASN A 14 -22.79 34.90 -4.61
CA ASN A 14 -22.76 33.87 -5.64
C ASN A 14 -21.71 32.79 -5.35
N GLU A 15 -20.57 33.13 -4.74
CA GLU A 15 -19.58 32.15 -4.29
C GLU A 15 -20.16 31.27 -3.18
N ASP A 16 -20.81 31.85 -2.17
CA ASP A 16 -21.44 31.10 -1.08
C ASP A 16 -22.52 30.11 -1.58
N ILE A 17 -23.36 30.55 -2.53
CA ILE A 17 -24.37 29.68 -3.15
C ILE A 17 -23.74 28.55 -3.96
N LEU A 18 -22.60 28.81 -4.63
CA LEU A 18 -21.87 27.78 -5.35
C LEU A 18 -21.23 26.77 -4.39
N TYR A 19 -20.68 27.22 -3.26
CA TYR A 19 -20.15 26.34 -2.23
C TYR A 19 -21.24 25.45 -1.62
N GLU A 20 -22.39 26.02 -1.24
CA GLU A 20 -23.51 25.25 -0.70
C GLU A 20 -24.05 24.23 -1.73
N ALA A 21 -24.15 24.61 -3.00
CA ALA A 21 -24.59 23.70 -4.07
C ALA A 21 -23.58 22.58 -4.33
N ILE A 22 -22.28 22.86 -4.22
CA ILE A 22 -21.20 21.87 -4.33
C ILE A 22 -21.24 20.91 -3.15
N GLU A 23 -21.40 21.41 -1.92
CA GLU A 23 -21.53 20.57 -0.72
C GLU A 23 -22.78 19.69 -0.78
N GLN A 24 -23.92 20.23 -1.17
CA GLN A 24 -25.14 19.44 -1.37
C GLN A 24 -24.98 18.41 -2.49
N PHE A 25 -24.34 18.76 -3.61
CA PHE A 25 -24.02 17.82 -4.67
C PHE A 25 -23.15 16.68 -4.17
N PHE A 26 -22.10 16.96 -3.38
CA PHE A 26 -21.25 15.91 -2.82
C PHE A 26 -21.92 15.09 -1.71
N ALA A 27 -22.83 15.68 -0.94
CA ALA A 27 -23.55 14.98 0.13
C ALA A 27 -24.70 14.11 -0.39
N SER A 28 -25.38 14.52 -1.47
CA SER A 28 -26.54 13.80 -2.03
C SER A 28 -26.20 12.91 -3.22
N SER A 29 -24.97 12.97 -3.74
CA SER A 29 -24.58 12.21 -4.94
C SER A 29 -24.14 10.79 -4.59
N PRO A 30 -24.38 9.80 -5.48
CA PRO A 30 -23.76 8.48 -5.42
C PRO A 30 -22.22 8.53 -5.36
N PHE A 31 -21.61 9.67 -5.70
CA PHE A 31 -20.19 9.92 -5.48
C PHE A 31 -19.78 9.94 -4.00
N HIS A 32 -20.69 10.21 -3.06
CA HIS A 32 -20.38 10.17 -1.63
C HIS A 32 -19.98 8.76 -1.18
N GLU A 33 -20.69 7.74 -1.66
CA GLU A 33 -20.33 6.34 -1.40
C GLU A 33 -18.98 5.99 -2.03
N ILE A 34 -18.69 6.53 -3.22
CA ILE A 34 -17.40 6.35 -3.90
C ILE A 34 -16.27 7.03 -3.10
N LEU A 35 -16.47 8.25 -2.58
CA LEU A 35 -15.47 8.96 -1.77
C LEU A 35 -15.23 8.27 -0.43
N ASN A 36 -16.29 7.83 0.26
CA ASN A 36 -16.16 7.06 1.50
C ASN A 36 -15.47 5.72 1.25
N SER A 37 -15.75 5.07 0.11
CA SER A 37 -15.03 3.85 -0.28
C SER A 37 -13.57 4.13 -0.62
N ALA A 38 -13.25 5.27 -1.24
CA ALA A 38 -11.87 5.67 -1.53
C ALA A 38 -11.10 6.02 -0.25
N GLU A 39 -11.72 6.70 0.70
CA GLU A 39 -11.17 6.98 2.02
C GLU A 39 -10.96 5.68 2.83
N ALA A 40 -11.91 4.75 2.78
CA ALA A 40 -11.76 3.41 3.36
C ALA A 40 -10.61 2.62 2.71
N LEU A 41 -10.44 2.71 1.39
CA LEU A 41 -9.32 2.11 0.67
C LEU A 41 -7.99 2.78 1.00
N MET A 42 -7.95 4.11 1.18
CA MET A 42 -6.74 4.82 1.61
C MET A 42 -6.36 4.47 3.05
N THR A 43 -7.33 4.39 3.96
CA THR A 43 -7.09 3.99 5.36
C THR A 43 -6.70 2.53 5.53
N THR A 44 -7.23 1.61 4.71
CA THR A 44 -6.85 0.18 4.74
C THR A 44 -5.51 -0.10 4.04
N SER A 45 -5.12 0.68 3.04
CA SER A 45 -3.80 0.57 2.40
C SER A 45 -2.65 1.05 3.30
N HIS A 46 -2.93 1.75 4.40
CA HIS A 46 -1.91 2.13 5.39
C HIS A 46 -1.41 0.96 6.25
N SER A 47 -2.17 -0.14 6.41
CA SER A 47 -1.74 -1.25 7.30
C SER A 47 -0.49 -1.95 6.77
N LEU A 48 -0.43 -2.25 5.47
CA LEU A 48 0.71 -2.95 4.85
C LEU A 48 1.73 -2.02 4.22
N ALA A 49 1.44 -0.72 4.08
CA ALA A 49 2.38 0.28 3.53
C ALA A 49 3.66 0.43 4.35
N SER A 50 3.64 0.04 5.63
CA SER A 50 4.83 0.04 6.50
C SER A 50 5.73 -1.18 6.31
N ILE A 51 5.41 -2.11 5.40
CA ILE A 51 6.31 -3.22 5.09
C ILE A 51 7.60 -2.69 4.48
N THR A 52 8.71 -2.88 5.17
CA THR A 52 10.04 -2.51 4.67
C THR A 52 10.78 -3.73 4.15
N THR A 53 11.72 -3.49 3.25
CA THR A 53 12.56 -4.57 2.70
C THR A 53 13.98 -4.08 2.57
N ASP A 54 14.91 -4.88 3.07
CA ASP A 54 16.35 -4.68 2.92
C ASP A 54 16.95 -5.87 2.17
N VAL A 55 17.92 -5.60 1.30
CA VAL A 55 18.60 -6.62 0.50
C VAL A 55 20.10 -6.43 0.61
N THR A 56 20.77 -7.46 1.08
CA THR A 56 22.23 -7.53 1.19
C THR A 56 22.75 -8.80 0.52
N GLU A 57 24.06 -8.89 0.33
CA GLU A 57 24.70 -10.08 -0.24
C GLU A 57 26.10 -10.30 0.33
N ASP A 58 26.55 -11.55 0.24
CA ASP A 58 27.96 -11.91 0.34
C ASP A 58 28.39 -12.64 -0.95
N ASP A 59 29.58 -13.26 -0.97
CA ASP A 59 30.09 -13.97 -2.15
C ASP A 59 29.21 -15.16 -2.59
N GLN A 60 28.41 -15.73 -1.69
CA GLN A 60 27.68 -16.98 -1.92
C GLN A 60 26.16 -16.80 -1.97
N SER A 61 25.59 -15.82 -1.26
CA SER A 61 24.14 -15.70 -1.06
C SER A 61 23.66 -14.26 -1.12
N VAL A 62 22.39 -14.10 -1.48
CA VAL A 62 21.59 -12.90 -1.28
C VAL A 62 20.72 -13.11 -0.04
N TYR A 63 20.66 -12.09 0.81
CA TYR A 63 19.85 -12.05 2.02
C TYR A 63 18.77 -10.98 1.86
N ILE A 64 17.51 -11.36 2.05
CA ILE A 64 16.37 -10.44 2.05
C ILE A 64 15.76 -10.42 3.44
N GLU A 65 15.65 -9.25 4.04
CA GLU A 65 14.87 -9.03 5.26
C GLU A 65 13.61 -8.25 4.94
N ILE A 66 12.45 -8.81 5.27
CA ILE A 66 11.14 -8.18 5.07
C ILE A 66 10.52 -7.98 6.45
N GLN A 67 10.42 -6.73 6.89
CA GLN A 67 9.81 -6.39 8.17
C GLN A 67 8.32 -6.11 7.96
N PHE A 68 7.49 -6.78 8.73
CA PHE A 68 6.05 -6.59 8.78
C PHE A 68 5.69 -5.73 9.99
N PRO A 69 4.57 -4.99 9.92
CA PRO A 69 4.06 -4.27 11.08
C PRO A 69 3.56 -5.22 12.17
N ASP A 70 3.52 -4.73 13.41
CA ASP A 70 3.14 -5.52 14.59
C ASP A 70 1.69 -6.03 14.54
N HIS A 71 0.81 -5.35 13.80
CA HIS A 71 -0.58 -5.79 13.64
C HIS A 71 -0.76 -6.92 12.64
N PHE A 72 0.27 -7.28 11.87
CA PHE A 72 0.19 -8.39 10.90
C PHE A 72 0.21 -9.74 11.63
N VAL A 73 -0.96 -10.36 11.76
CA VAL A 73 -1.14 -11.62 12.52
C VAL A 73 -1.70 -12.75 11.66
N GLU A 74 -2.65 -12.46 10.76
CA GLU A 74 -3.33 -13.46 9.91
C GLU A 74 -3.31 -12.99 8.44
N GLY A 75 -2.44 -13.61 7.64
CA GLY A 75 -2.30 -13.28 6.23
C GLY A 75 -1.45 -14.27 5.46
N ASP A 76 -1.58 -14.20 4.14
CA ASP A 76 -0.81 -14.99 3.19
C ASP A 76 0.39 -14.17 2.69
N ILE A 77 1.56 -14.80 2.65
CA ILE A 77 2.79 -14.22 2.09
C ILE A 77 3.27 -15.14 0.99
N ALA A 78 3.41 -14.61 -0.23
CA ALA A 78 3.99 -15.29 -1.37
C ALA A 78 5.28 -14.58 -1.81
N LEU A 79 6.30 -15.39 -2.06
CA LEU A 79 7.58 -14.96 -2.61
C LEU A 79 7.85 -15.74 -3.89
N GLU A 80 8.02 -15.03 -4.99
CA GLU A 80 8.35 -15.62 -6.29
C GLU A 80 9.61 -14.95 -6.83
N VAL A 81 10.56 -15.76 -7.28
CA VAL A 81 11.71 -15.24 -8.02
C VAL A 81 11.49 -15.48 -9.50
N LYS A 82 11.76 -14.46 -10.30
CA LYS A 82 11.76 -14.58 -11.75
C LYS A 82 12.96 -13.84 -12.32
N ALA A 83 13.87 -14.61 -12.92
CA ALA A 83 15.17 -14.13 -13.38
C ALA A 83 16.02 -13.53 -12.24
N GLN A 84 16.00 -12.21 -12.06
CA GLN A 84 16.74 -11.51 -11.01
C GLN A 84 15.81 -10.66 -10.12
N TYR A 85 14.50 -10.80 -10.29
CA TYR A 85 13.52 -10.05 -9.53
C TYR A 85 12.87 -10.95 -8.47
N LEU A 86 12.76 -10.43 -7.26
CA LEU A 86 11.91 -10.99 -6.21
C LEU A 86 10.56 -10.27 -6.24
N HIS A 87 9.50 -11.03 -6.39
CA HIS A 87 8.12 -10.58 -6.29
C HIS A 87 7.57 -11.01 -4.92
N LEU A 88 7.26 -10.02 -4.09
CA LEU A 88 6.59 -10.19 -2.80
C LEU A 88 5.12 -9.82 -2.96
N SER A 89 4.23 -10.73 -2.57
CA SER A 89 2.79 -10.48 -2.46
C SER A 89 2.33 -10.85 -1.06
N VAL A 90 1.59 -9.95 -0.43
CA VAL A 90 1.05 -10.09 0.92
C VAL A 90 -0.43 -9.81 0.87
N GLN A 91 -1.23 -10.64 1.53
CA GLN A 91 -2.64 -10.39 1.74
C GLN A 91 -2.96 -10.60 3.21
N GLU A 92 -3.50 -9.56 3.86
CA GLU A 92 -3.92 -9.59 5.26
C GLU A 92 -5.44 -9.61 5.32
N LYS A 93 -6.00 -10.49 6.15
CA LYS A 93 -7.44 -10.51 6.40
C LYS A 93 -7.78 -9.58 7.55
N ILE A 94 -8.58 -8.55 7.27
CA ILE A 94 -9.04 -7.59 8.27
C ILE A 94 -10.44 -8.01 8.71
N LYS A 95 -10.56 -8.52 9.94
CA LYS A 95 -11.84 -8.86 10.57
C LYS A 95 -12.32 -7.68 11.41
N THR A 96 -13.54 -7.22 11.13
CA THR A 96 -14.30 -6.36 12.03
C THR A 96 -15.52 -7.14 12.54
N ASP A 97 -16.20 -6.65 13.58
CA ASP A 97 -17.32 -7.35 14.22
C ASP A 97 -18.47 -7.71 13.25
N THR A 98 -18.59 -6.99 12.14
CA THR A 98 -19.70 -7.15 11.17
C THR A 98 -19.26 -7.47 9.75
N THR A 99 -17.99 -7.27 9.39
CA THR A 99 -17.49 -7.47 8.02
C THR A 99 -16.08 -8.06 7.98
N SER A 100 -15.78 -8.83 6.93
CA SER A 100 -14.41 -9.24 6.60
C SER A 100 -13.97 -8.52 5.33
N SER A 101 -12.82 -7.84 5.40
CA SER A 101 -12.16 -7.22 4.25
C SER A 101 -10.73 -7.75 4.12
N TYR A 102 -10.05 -7.38 3.04
CA TYR A 102 -8.67 -7.77 2.79
C TYR A 102 -7.84 -6.54 2.44
N SER A 103 -6.64 -6.47 3.01
CA SER A 103 -5.59 -5.54 2.57
C SER A 103 -4.55 -6.32 1.79
N SER A 104 -4.01 -5.73 0.73
CA SER A 104 -2.99 -6.38 -0.10
C SER A 104 -1.81 -5.44 -0.35
N PHE A 105 -0.62 -6.04 -0.41
CA PHE A 105 0.62 -5.36 -0.70
C PHE A 105 1.45 -6.19 -1.67
N THR A 106 1.93 -5.56 -2.72
CA THR A 106 2.83 -6.19 -3.68
C THR A 106 4.04 -5.30 -3.90
N LYS A 107 5.22 -5.90 -3.88
CA LYS A 107 6.48 -5.22 -4.13
C LYS A 107 7.37 -6.09 -5.02
N THR A 108 7.98 -5.47 -6.02
CA THR A 108 9.01 -6.12 -6.85
C THR A 108 10.36 -5.50 -6.55
N ILE A 109 11.36 -6.35 -6.34
CA ILE A 109 12.70 -5.94 -5.92
C ILE A 109 13.71 -6.53 -6.91
N LEU A 110 14.59 -5.70 -7.46
CA LEU A 110 15.75 -6.17 -8.22
C LEU A 110 16.80 -6.67 -7.24
N MET A 111 17.14 -7.97 -7.30
CA MET A 111 18.19 -8.56 -6.47
C MET A 111 19.57 -8.24 -7.04
N PRO A 112 20.61 -8.15 -6.21
CA PRO A 112 21.97 -7.82 -6.68
C PRO A 112 22.59 -8.94 -7.55
N ALA A 113 22.12 -10.18 -7.41
CA ALA A 113 22.52 -11.32 -8.22
C ALA A 113 21.33 -12.24 -8.54
N LYS A 114 21.48 -13.08 -9.57
CA LYS A 114 20.56 -14.21 -9.81
C LYS A 114 20.76 -15.28 -8.74
N VAL A 115 19.69 -15.99 -8.38
CA VAL A 115 19.69 -16.95 -7.26
C VAL A 115 19.16 -18.33 -7.66
N GLU A 116 19.60 -19.36 -6.94
CA GLU A 116 19.11 -20.73 -7.07
C GLU A 116 17.81 -20.89 -6.29
N GLU A 117 16.69 -20.59 -6.94
CA GLU A 117 15.34 -20.53 -6.36
C GLU A 117 14.97 -21.80 -5.57
N THR A 118 15.33 -22.97 -6.09
CA THR A 118 15.03 -24.28 -5.47
C THR A 118 15.76 -24.53 -4.15
N LYS A 119 16.74 -23.71 -3.80
CA LYS A 119 17.52 -23.79 -2.57
C LYS A 119 17.28 -22.60 -1.64
N MET A 120 16.33 -21.74 -1.96
CA MET A 120 15.94 -20.65 -1.07
C MET A 120 15.41 -21.20 0.25
N LYS A 121 15.74 -20.50 1.34
CA LYS A 121 15.24 -20.80 2.68
C LYS A 121 14.66 -19.55 3.27
N SER A 122 13.59 -19.70 4.04
CA SER A 122 12.98 -18.59 4.76
C SER A 122 12.78 -18.94 6.24
N VAL A 123 12.88 -17.92 7.09
CA VAL A 123 12.62 -18.02 8.53
C VAL A 123 11.81 -16.81 8.95
N TRP A 124 10.70 -17.05 9.64
CA TRP A 124 9.90 -16.00 10.28
C TRP A 124 10.30 -15.87 11.75
N LYS A 125 10.62 -14.66 12.18
CA LYS A 125 10.90 -14.34 13.58
C LYS A 125 10.69 -12.85 13.85
N ASP A 126 10.08 -12.50 14.98
CA ASP A 126 9.95 -11.11 15.44
C ASP A 126 9.41 -10.17 14.35
N GLN A 127 8.28 -10.56 13.73
CA GLN A 127 7.64 -9.87 12.60
C GLN A 127 8.53 -9.68 11.36
N THR A 128 9.62 -10.44 11.25
CA THR A 128 10.58 -10.36 10.15
C THR A 128 10.60 -11.68 9.39
N LEU A 129 10.39 -11.63 8.08
CA LEU A 129 10.69 -12.73 7.17
C LEU A 129 12.11 -12.57 6.65
N ARG A 130 13.01 -13.45 7.09
CA ARG A 130 14.37 -13.54 6.57
C ARG A 130 14.43 -14.59 5.49
N VAL A 131 14.93 -14.23 4.32
CA VAL A 131 15.11 -15.13 3.18
C VAL A 131 16.59 -15.19 2.84
N THR A 132 17.11 -16.40 2.70
CA THR A 132 18.47 -16.67 2.22
C THR A 132 18.36 -17.37 0.88
N ALA A 133 18.97 -16.79 -0.15
CA ALA A 133 18.91 -17.26 -1.52
C ALA A 133 20.35 -17.44 -2.05
N PRO A 134 20.83 -18.68 -2.24
CA PRO A 134 22.17 -18.91 -2.80
C PRO A 134 22.29 -18.31 -4.20
N LYS A 135 23.41 -17.66 -4.51
CA LYS A 135 23.66 -17.12 -5.84
C LYS A 135 23.78 -18.24 -6.87
N GLN A 136 23.21 -18.03 -8.06
CA GLN A 136 23.51 -18.88 -9.20
C GLN A 136 24.98 -18.71 -9.57
N ARG A 137 25.72 -19.83 -9.63
CA ARG A 137 27.07 -19.81 -10.19
C ARG A 137 26.98 -19.45 -11.67
N ALA A 138 27.84 -18.53 -12.11
CA ALA A 138 28.04 -18.30 -13.53
C ALA A 138 28.47 -19.62 -14.18
N GLN A 139 27.70 -20.09 -15.16
CA GLN A 139 28.11 -21.18 -16.04
C GLN A 139 29.20 -20.71 -17.00
#